data_AF-A0A0K0CXX8-F1
#
_entry.id   AF-A0A0K0CXX8-F1
#
_cell.length_a   1.000
_cell.length_b   1.000
_cell.length_c   1.000
_cell.angle_alpha   90.00
_cell.angle_beta   90.00
_cell.angle_gamma   90.00
#
_symmetry.space_group_name_H-M   'P 1'
#
loop_
_entity.id
_entity.type
_entity.pdbx_description
1 polymer ?
#
loop_
_entity_poly.entity_id
_entity_poly.type
_entity_poly.pdbx_seq_one_letter_code
_entity_poly.pdbx_strand_id
1 'polypeptide(L)'
;MAPRMLRFVARMASSVCVAVTAFDVVGHPAVVTGASMSPTLEGSDARWWHRDMVWLTPRRIRSPHVGDIITFVSPREPDKVHIKRVTALEGDVVKPKYRNELMLVPKGCCWMESDNPENACDSNVYGPVSESFCVT
;
A
#
# COMPACT_ATOMS: atom_id res chain seq x y z
N MET A 1 -32.34 -30.91 20.86
CA MET A 1 -30.95 -30.38 20.90
C MET A 1 -30.56 -29.64 19.61
N ALA A 2 -30.90 -30.14 18.42
CA ALA A 2 -30.56 -29.55 17.12
C ALA A 2 -30.84 -28.02 16.92
N PRO A 3 -31.99 -27.44 17.33
CA PRO A 3 -32.27 -26.02 17.04
C PRO A 3 -31.44 -25.04 17.88
N ARG A 4 -30.91 -25.47 19.03
CA ARG A 4 -29.99 -24.64 19.85
C ARG A 4 -28.59 -24.60 19.22
N MET A 5 -28.12 -25.74 18.69
CA MET A 5 -26.84 -25.83 18.01
C MET A 5 -26.83 -25.02 16.70
N LEU A 6 -27.92 -25.06 15.92
CA LEU A 6 -28.05 -24.27 14.70
C LEU A 6 -27.99 -22.76 14.96
N ARG A 7 -28.68 -22.27 16.01
CA ARG A 7 -28.64 -20.85 16.39
C ARG A 7 -27.25 -20.42 16.88
N PHE A 8 -26.53 -21.31 17.55
CA PHE A 8 -25.17 -21.03 18.00
C PHE A 8 -24.21 -20.88 16.81
N VAL A 9 -24.26 -21.82 15.86
CA VAL A 9 -23.46 -21.77 14.63
C VAL A 9 -23.76 -20.50 13.83
N ALA A 10 -25.05 -20.16 13.65
CA ALA A 10 -25.44 -18.95 12.92
C ALA A 10 -24.90 -17.67 13.56
N ARG A 11 -24.90 -17.57 14.90
CA ARG A 11 -24.37 -16.40 15.62
C ARG A 11 -22.85 -16.30 15.50
N MET A 12 -22.15 -17.42 15.55
CA MET A 12 -20.69 -17.43 15.34
C MET A 12 -20.34 -17.03 13.91
N ALA A 13 -21.02 -17.58 12.91
CA ALA A 13 -20.83 -17.20 11.51
C ALA A 13 -21.08 -15.71 11.29
N SER A 14 -22.20 -15.17 11.79
CA SER A 14 -22.48 -13.73 11.66
C SER A 14 -21.44 -12.86 12.38
N SER A 15 -20.98 -13.28 13.56
CA SER A 15 -19.95 -12.54 14.30
C SER A 15 -18.62 -12.51 13.55
N VAL A 16 -18.22 -13.64 12.95
CA VAL A 16 -16.99 -13.72 12.14
C VAL A 16 -17.11 -12.83 10.90
N CYS A 17 -18.24 -12.89 10.19
CA CYS A 17 -18.48 -12.02 9.04
C CYS A 17 -18.39 -10.54 9.42
N VAL A 18 -19.04 -10.13 10.51
CA VAL A 18 -18.98 -8.74 11.00
C VAL A 18 -17.54 -8.34 11.31
N ALA A 19 -16.77 -9.18 12.01
CA ALA A 19 -15.38 -8.90 12.34
C ALA A 19 -14.52 -8.74 11.08
N VAL A 20 -14.63 -9.64 10.10
CA VAL A 20 -13.89 -9.57 8.84
C VAL A 20 -14.25 -8.28 8.09
N THR A 21 -15.54 -7.98 7.93
CA THR A 21 -15.96 -6.74 7.27
C THR A 21 -15.51 -5.49 8.00
N ALA A 22 -15.36 -5.53 9.33
CA ALA A 22 -14.84 -4.40 10.09
C ALA A 22 -13.37 -4.16 9.77
N PHE A 23 -12.54 -5.21 9.67
CA PHE A 23 -11.14 -5.07 9.23
C PHE A 23 -11.04 -4.60 7.78
N ASP A 24 -11.91 -5.07 6.89
CA ASP A 24 -11.93 -4.66 5.48
C ASP A 24 -12.38 -3.20 5.29
N VAL A 25 -13.10 -2.61 6.25
CA VAL A 25 -13.64 -1.24 6.16
C VAL A 25 -12.81 -0.23 6.96
N VAL A 26 -12.38 -0.60 8.17
CA VAL A 26 -11.62 0.29 9.08
C VAL A 26 -10.13 0.24 8.80
N GLY A 27 -9.65 -0.89 8.26
CA GLY A 27 -8.24 -1.14 8.06
C GLY A 27 -7.67 -2.15 9.05
N HIS A 28 -6.39 -2.44 8.86
CA HIS A 28 -5.67 -3.44 9.65
C HIS A 28 -4.21 -3.03 9.87
N PRO A 29 -3.59 -3.47 10.96
CA PRO A 29 -2.16 -3.26 11.17
C PRO A 29 -1.34 -4.11 10.19
N ALA A 30 -0.23 -3.57 9.71
CA ALA A 30 0.76 -4.28 8.89
C ALA A 30 2.18 -3.93 9.34
N VAL A 31 3.09 -4.90 9.25
CA VAL A 31 4.52 -4.70 9.55
C VAL A 31 5.24 -4.30 8.27
N VAL A 32 6.04 -3.25 8.33
CA VAL A 32 6.85 -2.81 7.19
C VAL A 32 8.01 -3.80 6.97
N THR A 33 8.22 -4.19 5.73
CA THR A 33 9.31 -5.09 5.35
C THR A 33 10.20 -4.43 4.30
N GLY A 34 11.49 -4.32 4.59
CA GLY A 34 12.49 -3.73 3.70
C GLY A 34 12.88 -2.30 4.07
N ALA A 35 13.95 -1.81 3.44
CA ALA A 35 14.57 -0.52 3.78
C ALA A 35 14.12 0.65 2.90
N SER A 36 13.20 0.44 1.94
CA SER A 36 12.97 1.42 0.89
C SER A 36 12.29 2.72 1.35
N MET A 37 11.63 2.69 2.50
CA MET A 37 10.99 3.85 3.11
C MET A 37 11.80 4.45 4.27
N SER A 38 13.03 3.96 4.51
CA SER A 38 13.92 4.54 5.52
C SER A 38 14.39 5.94 5.07
N PRO A 39 14.47 6.95 5.96
CA PRO A 39 14.33 6.87 7.42
C PRO A 39 12.89 7.00 7.94
N THR A 40 11.90 7.21 7.08
CA THR A 40 10.50 7.41 7.52
C THR A 40 9.90 6.15 8.13
N LEU A 41 10.16 4.98 7.53
CA LEU A 41 9.71 3.68 8.03
C LEU A 41 10.88 2.70 8.06
N GLU A 42 11.14 2.14 9.23
CA GLU A 42 12.17 1.15 9.45
C GLU A 42 11.60 -0.26 9.31
N GLY A 43 12.07 -1.00 8.31
CA GLY A 43 11.62 -2.38 8.03
C GLY A 43 12.77 -3.35 7.77
N SER A 44 14.01 -2.93 7.97
CA SER A 44 15.21 -3.68 7.59
C SER A 44 15.83 -4.50 8.73
N ASP A 45 15.43 -4.26 9.99
CA ASP A 45 15.93 -5.04 11.13
C ASP A 45 15.56 -6.54 10.99
N ALA A 46 16.50 -7.42 11.33
CA ALA A 46 16.31 -8.86 11.34
C ALA A 46 15.20 -9.29 12.33
N ARG A 47 15.03 -8.52 13.41
CA ARG A 47 14.03 -8.74 14.44
C ARG A 47 12.74 -8.03 14.08
N TRP A 48 11.66 -8.79 13.94
CA TRP A 48 10.37 -8.26 13.52
C TRP A 48 9.81 -7.19 14.45
N TRP A 49 10.16 -7.21 15.75
CA TRP A 49 9.69 -6.24 16.75
C TRP A 49 10.42 -4.89 16.73
N HIS A 50 11.50 -4.78 15.96
CA HIS A 50 12.18 -3.50 15.69
C HIS A 50 11.72 -2.85 14.39
N ARG A 51 10.75 -3.47 13.69
CA ARG A 51 10.16 -2.92 12.48
C ARG A 51 8.94 -2.08 12.82
N ASP A 52 8.74 -1.05 12.03
CA ASP A 52 7.59 -0.19 12.17
C ASP A 52 6.30 -0.91 11.77
N MET A 53 5.26 -0.68 12.55
CA MET A 53 3.90 -1.09 12.24
C MET A 53 3.12 0.11 11.72
N VAL A 54 2.46 -0.08 10.58
CA VAL A 54 1.60 0.93 9.96
C VAL A 54 0.14 0.48 9.99
N TRP A 55 -0.77 1.44 10.08
CA TRP A 55 -2.19 1.20 9.94
C TRP A 55 -2.60 1.36 8.48
N LEU A 56 -2.99 0.27 7.81
CA LEU A 56 -3.42 0.30 6.43
C LEU A 56 -4.92 0.60 6.37
N THR A 57 -5.29 1.72 5.77
CA THR A 57 -6.69 2.15 5.64
C THR A 57 -7.16 1.89 4.20
N PRO A 58 -8.31 1.23 3.99
CA PRO A 58 -8.77 0.91 2.64
C PRO A 58 -8.94 2.17 1.78
N ARG A 59 -8.41 2.14 0.54
CA ARG A 59 -8.39 3.27 -0.40
C ARG A 59 -9.76 3.79 -0.83
N ARG A 60 -10.87 3.10 -0.47
CA ARG A 60 -12.24 3.51 -0.83
C ARG A 60 -12.63 4.91 -0.35
N ILE A 61 -11.85 5.51 0.52
CA ILE A 61 -12.23 6.71 1.27
C ILE A 61 -11.64 8.00 0.66
N ARG A 62 -10.51 7.97 -0.06
CA ARG A 62 -9.83 9.21 -0.49
C ARG A 62 -8.91 9.04 -1.71
N SER A 63 -8.87 10.06 -2.56
CA SER A 63 -7.89 10.19 -3.65
C SER A 63 -6.47 10.39 -3.09
N PRO A 64 -5.44 9.89 -3.78
CA PRO A 64 -4.06 10.02 -3.35
C PRO A 64 -3.62 11.49 -3.45
N HIS A 65 -2.87 11.95 -2.46
CA HIS A 65 -2.28 13.28 -2.43
C HIS A 65 -0.76 13.17 -2.47
N VAL A 66 -0.10 14.21 -3.00
CA VAL A 66 1.36 14.31 -2.93
C VAL A 66 1.78 14.30 -1.46
N GLY A 67 2.74 13.42 -1.13
CA GLY A 67 3.23 13.18 0.22
C GLY A 67 2.63 11.94 0.90
N ASP A 68 1.50 11.41 0.41
CA ASP A 68 0.89 10.20 0.96
C ASP A 68 1.82 8.99 0.80
N ILE A 69 1.83 8.10 1.81
CA ILE A 69 2.53 6.82 1.74
C ILE A 69 1.47 5.75 1.45
N ILE A 70 1.58 5.13 0.29
CA ILE A 70 0.55 4.23 -0.23
C ILE A 70 1.17 2.86 -0.49
N THR A 71 0.35 1.84 -0.30
CA THR A 71 0.69 0.46 -0.65
C THR A 71 -0.01 0.05 -1.94
N PHE A 72 0.73 -0.61 -2.83
CA PHE A 72 0.20 -1.03 -4.13
C PHE A 72 0.84 -2.35 -4.55
N VAL A 73 0.12 -3.10 -5.39
CA VAL A 73 0.65 -4.31 -6.03
C VAL A 73 1.66 -3.91 -7.10
N SER A 74 2.86 -4.50 -7.06
CA SER A 74 3.91 -4.19 -8.01
C SER A 74 3.47 -4.53 -9.44
N PRO A 75 3.53 -3.58 -10.41
CA PRO A 75 3.22 -3.87 -11.80
C PRO A 75 4.14 -4.91 -12.44
N ARG A 76 5.34 -5.10 -11.88
CA ARG A 76 6.33 -6.09 -12.34
C ARG A 76 6.20 -7.44 -11.63
N GLU A 77 5.77 -7.42 -10.38
CA GLU A 77 5.71 -8.61 -9.52
C GLU A 77 4.34 -8.66 -8.83
N PRO A 78 3.29 -9.21 -9.48
CA PRO A 78 1.92 -9.19 -8.97
C PRO A 78 1.74 -9.84 -7.59
N ASP A 79 2.66 -10.71 -7.19
CA ASP A 79 2.67 -11.38 -5.90
C ASP A 79 3.23 -10.50 -4.76
N LYS A 80 3.76 -9.31 -5.07
CA LYS A 80 4.41 -8.43 -4.10
C LYS A 80 3.66 -7.11 -3.95
N VAL A 81 3.45 -6.72 -2.70
CA VAL A 81 2.97 -5.39 -2.33
C VAL A 81 4.17 -4.50 -1.99
N HIS A 82 4.20 -3.31 -2.58
CA HIS A 82 5.20 -2.29 -2.29
C HIS A 82 4.57 -1.13 -1.53
N ILE A 83 5.37 -0.49 -0.69
CA ILE A 83 5.03 0.75 0.02
C ILE A 83 5.95 1.86 -0.47
N LYS A 84 5.38 2.96 -0.97
CA LYS A 84 6.12 4.10 -1.53
C LYS A 84 5.41 5.41 -1.22
N ARG A 85 6.14 6.52 -1.34
CA ARG A 85 5.60 7.86 -1.19
C ARG A 85 5.15 8.41 -2.54
N VAL A 86 3.95 8.94 -2.61
CA VAL A 86 3.46 9.70 -3.77
C VAL A 86 4.23 11.02 -3.86
N THR A 87 4.93 11.25 -4.97
CA THR A 87 5.67 12.49 -5.21
C THR A 87 5.07 13.32 -6.34
N ALA A 88 4.29 12.72 -7.23
CA ALA A 88 3.51 13.43 -8.24
C ALA A 88 2.22 12.69 -8.59
N LEU A 89 1.23 13.43 -9.07
CA LEU A 89 -0.10 12.93 -9.44
C LEU A 89 -0.38 13.14 -10.92
N GLU A 90 -1.55 12.72 -11.38
CA GLU A 90 -1.98 12.92 -12.76
C GLU A 90 -1.84 14.38 -13.22
N GLY A 91 -1.27 14.57 -14.41
CA GLY A 91 -1.04 15.90 -14.98
C GLY A 91 0.24 16.59 -14.51
N ASP A 92 0.93 16.09 -13.49
CA ASP A 92 2.23 16.61 -13.10
C ASP A 92 3.33 16.19 -14.09
N VAL A 93 4.38 17.01 -14.18
CA VAL A 93 5.57 16.72 -14.99
C VAL A 93 6.72 16.32 -14.08
N VAL A 94 7.23 15.11 -14.27
CA VAL A 94 8.34 14.54 -13.51
C VAL A 94 9.56 14.33 -14.41
N LYS A 95 10.75 14.36 -13.82
CA LYS A 95 12.00 14.00 -14.49
C LYS A 95 12.54 12.70 -13.87
N PRO A 96 12.38 11.54 -14.51
CA PRO A 96 12.87 10.28 -13.95
C PRO A 96 14.40 10.29 -13.79
N LYS A 97 14.93 9.76 -12.69
CA LYS A 97 16.37 9.77 -12.37
C LYS A 97 17.24 9.12 -13.46
N TYR A 98 16.74 8.06 -14.09
CA TYR A 98 17.48 7.27 -15.08
C TYR A 98 17.10 7.59 -16.53
N ARG A 99 16.22 8.58 -16.77
CA ARG A 99 15.86 9.05 -18.11
C ARG A 99 16.13 10.54 -18.22
N ASN A 100 16.66 11.00 -19.34
CA ASN A 100 16.92 12.43 -19.52
C ASN A 100 15.71 13.21 -20.07
N GLU A 101 14.53 12.58 -20.12
CA GLU A 101 13.31 13.12 -20.71
C GLU A 101 12.29 13.46 -19.63
N LEU A 102 11.61 14.60 -19.78
CA LEU A 102 10.47 14.95 -18.94
C LEU A 102 9.30 14.04 -19.30
N MET A 103 8.56 13.61 -18.28
CA MET A 103 7.41 12.74 -18.42
C MET A 103 6.20 13.37 -17.75
N LEU A 104 5.08 13.42 -18.47
CA LEU A 104 3.78 13.74 -17.91
C LEU A 104 3.20 12.50 -17.24
N VAL A 105 2.77 12.62 -15.99
CA VAL A 105 2.08 11.54 -15.28
C VAL A 105 0.69 11.34 -15.91
N PRO A 106 0.37 10.15 -16.44
CA PRO A 106 -0.92 9.87 -17.08
C PRO A 106 -2.10 10.01 -16.11
N LYS A 107 -3.31 10.20 -16.66
CA LYS A 107 -4.54 10.23 -15.88
C LYS A 107 -4.76 8.92 -15.12
N GLY A 108 -5.21 9.02 -13.87
CA GLY A 108 -5.43 7.87 -12.98
C GLY A 108 -4.15 7.12 -12.63
N CYS A 109 -2.99 7.75 -12.75
CA CYS A 109 -1.71 7.22 -12.32
C CYS A 109 -1.04 8.17 -11.32
N CYS A 110 -0.16 7.60 -10.50
CA CYS A 110 0.70 8.33 -9.58
C CYS A 110 2.16 8.02 -9.86
N TRP A 111 3.03 8.99 -9.61
CA TRP A 111 4.45 8.78 -9.52
C TRP A 111 4.83 8.61 -8.04
N MET A 112 5.41 7.46 -7.73
CA MET A 112 5.76 7.08 -6.36
C MET A 112 7.25 6.77 -6.26
N GLU A 113 7.91 7.35 -5.26
CA GLU A 113 9.33 7.19 -5.00
C GLU A 113 9.61 6.58 -3.62
N SER A 114 10.80 6.01 -3.51
CA SER A 114 11.35 5.51 -2.24
C SER A 114 11.98 6.67 -1.47
N ASP A 115 11.78 6.73 -0.15
CA ASP A 115 12.48 7.69 0.70
C ASP A 115 13.97 7.33 0.83
N ASN A 116 14.31 6.04 0.71
CA ASN A 116 15.68 5.55 0.72
C ASN A 116 16.26 5.49 -0.71
N PRO A 117 17.30 6.29 -1.05
CA PRO A 117 17.89 6.33 -2.39
C PRO A 117 18.75 5.10 -2.73
N GLU A 118 19.23 4.34 -1.74
CA GLU A 118 20.16 3.22 -1.97
C GLU A 118 19.45 1.93 -2.44
N ASN A 119 18.15 1.79 -2.21
CA ASN A 119 17.39 0.58 -2.51
C ASN A 119 16.03 0.88 -3.17
N ALA A 120 16.08 1.66 -4.25
CA ALA A 120 14.92 2.28 -4.88
C ALA A 120 14.36 1.45 -6.06
N CYS A 121 13.61 0.39 -5.78
CA CYS A 121 12.66 -0.16 -6.77
C CYS A 121 11.38 0.70 -6.76
N ASP A 122 11.39 1.80 -7.50
CA ASP A 122 10.29 2.76 -7.56
C ASP A 122 9.93 3.23 -8.99
N SER A 123 9.11 4.28 -9.12
CA SER A 123 8.60 4.75 -10.41
C SER A 123 9.71 5.20 -11.37
N ASN A 124 10.89 5.55 -10.87
CA ASN A 124 12.05 5.80 -11.73
C ASN A 124 12.47 4.56 -12.53
N VAL A 125 12.15 3.36 -12.03
CA VAL A 125 12.50 2.08 -12.63
C VAL A 125 11.36 1.53 -13.48
N TYR A 126 10.13 1.46 -12.95
CA TYR A 126 8.99 0.84 -13.63
C TYR A 126 8.00 1.83 -14.26
N GLY A 127 8.14 3.14 -14.01
CA GLY A 127 7.25 4.18 -14.52
C GLY A 127 6.08 4.49 -13.58
N PRO A 128 5.07 5.24 -14.06
CA PRO A 128 3.90 5.61 -13.25
C PRO A 128 3.06 4.38 -12.91
N VAL A 129 2.47 4.38 -11.70
CA VAL A 129 1.62 3.29 -11.21
C VAL A 129 0.16 3.71 -11.35
N SER A 130 -0.67 2.86 -11.95
CA SER A 130 -2.11 3.13 -11.98
C SER A 130 -2.71 3.02 -10.59
N GLU A 131 -3.61 3.95 -10.28
CA GLU A 131 -4.36 3.96 -9.03
C GLU A 131 -5.17 2.67 -8.78
N SER A 132 -5.47 1.89 -9.83
CA SER A 132 -6.15 0.60 -9.70
C SER A 132 -5.31 -0.47 -8.99
N PHE A 133 -3.98 -0.33 -8.97
CA PHE A 133 -3.09 -1.25 -8.25
C PHE A 133 -2.91 -0.88 -6.78
N CYS A 134 -3.37 0.31 -6.37
CA CYS A 134 -3.27 0.76 -4.99
C CYS A 134 -4.26 -0.02 -4.12
N VAL A 135 -3.74 -0.65 -3.07
CA VAL A 135 -4.50 -1.53 -2.18
C VAL A 135 -5.02 -0.74 -0.98
N THR A 136 -4.15 0.07 -0.38
CA THR A 136 -4.38 0.81 0.86
C THR A 136 -3.60 2.11 0.82
#